data_AF-A0A849QNN6-F1
#
_entry.id   AF-A0A849QNN6-F1
#
_cell.length_a   1.000
_cell.length_b   1.000
_cell.length_c   1.000
_cell.angle_alpha   90.00
_cell.angle_beta   90.00
_cell.angle_gamma   90.00
#
_symmetry.space_group_name_H-M   'P 1'
#
loop_
_entity.id
_entity.type
_entity.pdbx_description
1 polymer ?
#
loop_
_entity_poly.entity_id
_entity_poly.type
_entity_poly.pdbx_seq_one_letter_code
_entity_poly.pdbx_strand_id
1 'polypeptide(L)'
;MKPMSVNNDAVSTVVSAILILAVITTFITAINAYYIPSLAAEHEIKHMQEVHSSFTELAAKTGSDCSNAKVYIPLGDGGLPLMSSLSSSGTLTLEPGYGWVNVSLINISGVERELAGYTTLHDITSVSDLIMKLEYMQPDNYTVKLNDTNYISICIKSTGGVVVNTVKNGNTTFFNSVVDTTVLGNSFSMDVLNSAYHFPEVLGDADVPYSLELTGPFYIKYDCTEDYMNMSTGYFKYRASNNFWIDQELVYENGAVILKQGPDSIIRSLPFMTNDDTELDLCI
;
A
#
# COMPACT_ATOMS: atom_id res chain seq x y z
N MET A 1 -39.34 -65.63 -39.36
CA MET A 1 -38.58 -64.44 -38.91
C MET A 1 -39.54 -63.54 -38.13
N LYS A 2 -39.28 -63.35 -36.83
CA LYS A 2 -40.09 -62.48 -35.95
C LYS A 2 -39.58 -61.04 -36.11
N PRO A 3 -40.41 -60.05 -36.45
CA PRO A 3 -39.94 -58.68 -36.59
C PRO A 3 -39.55 -58.14 -35.20
N MET A 4 -38.33 -57.62 -35.08
CA MET A 4 -37.89 -56.89 -33.89
C MET A 4 -38.57 -55.52 -33.89
N SER A 5 -39.37 -55.22 -32.86
CA SER A 5 -39.95 -53.89 -32.68
C SER A 5 -38.85 -52.91 -32.29
N VAL A 6 -38.57 -51.94 -33.14
CA VAL A 6 -37.64 -50.84 -32.84
C VAL A 6 -38.28 -49.95 -31.78
N ASN A 7 -37.65 -49.88 -30.60
CA ASN A 7 -38.15 -49.13 -29.45
C ASN A 7 -37.75 -47.65 -29.60
N ASN A 8 -38.62 -46.83 -30.19
CA ASN A 8 -38.37 -45.42 -30.51
C ASN A 8 -38.42 -44.48 -29.29
N ASP A 9 -38.86 -44.98 -28.13
CA ASP A 9 -39.00 -44.18 -26.90
C ASP A 9 -37.65 -43.69 -26.36
N ALA A 10 -36.58 -44.48 -26.56
CA ALA A 10 -35.23 -44.09 -26.20
C ALA A 10 -34.73 -42.90 -27.04
N VAL A 11 -35.14 -42.81 -28.31
CA VAL A 11 -34.71 -41.75 -29.22
C VAL A 11 -35.37 -40.41 -28.87
N SER A 12 -36.67 -40.41 -28.53
CA SER A 12 -37.41 -39.20 -28.15
C SER A 12 -36.83 -38.54 -26.88
N THR A 13 -36.48 -39.36 -25.88
CA THR A 13 -35.89 -38.88 -24.63
C THR A 13 -34.54 -38.20 -24.85
N VAL A 14 -33.69 -38.78 -25.70
CA VAL A 14 -32.39 -38.20 -26.05
C VAL A 14 -32.55 -36.91 -26.84
N VAL A 15 -33.47 -36.86 -27.80
CA VAL A 15 -33.74 -35.65 -28.60
C VAL A 15 -34.24 -34.51 -27.71
N SER A 16 -35.15 -34.79 -26.77
CA SER A 16 -35.63 -33.81 -25.79
C SER A 16 -34.49 -33.27 -24.90
N ALA A 17 -33.62 -34.15 -24.41
CA ALA A 17 -32.47 -33.75 -23.59
C ALA A 17 -31.49 -32.85 -24.36
N ILE A 18 -31.20 -33.17 -25.63
CA ILE A 18 -30.32 -32.37 -26.48
C ILE A 18 -30.95 -30.99 -26.76
N LEU A 19 -32.26 -30.92 -26.99
CA LEU A 19 -32.96 -29.64 -27.19
C LEU A 19 -32.91 -28.76 -25.93
N ILE A 20 -33.15 -29.33 -24.74
CA ILE A 20 -33.06 -28.59 -23.47
C ILE A 20 -31.63 -28.12 -23.23
N LEU A 21 -30.64 -28.98 -23.46
CA LEU A 21 -29.24 -28.61 -23.31
C LEU A 21 -28.87 -27.47 -24.27
N ALA A 22 -29.32 -27.52 -25.53
CA ALA A 22 -29.09 -26.47 -26.51
C ALA A 22 -29.71 -25.13 -26.08
N VAL A 23 -30.89 -25.13 -25.48
CA VAL A 23 -31.52 -23.92 -24.95
C VAL A 23 -30.72 -23.36 -23.76
N ILE A 24 -30.30 -24.21 -22.83
CA ILE A 24 -29.50 -23.80 -21.66
C ILE A 24 -28.15 -23.24 -22.11
N THR A 25 -27.45 -23.91 -23.02
CA THR A 25 -26.16 -23.42 -23.53
C THR A 25 -26.31 -22.09 -24.27
N THR A 26 -27.37 -21.91 -25.06
CA THR A 26 -27.66 -20.63 -25.73
C THR A 26 -27.89 -19.52 -24.71
N PHE A 27 -28.65 -19.80 -23.65
CA PHE A 27 -28.92 -18.83 -22.60
C PHE A 27 -27.65 -18.44 -21.82
N ILE A 28 -26.84 -19.42 -21.41
CA ILE A 28 -25.55 -19.17 -20.73
C ILE A 28 -24.61 -18.37 -21.63
N THR A 29 -24.57 -18.69 -22.93
CA THR A 29 -23.75 -17.97 -23.91
C THR A 29 -24.20 -16.51 -24.02
N ALA A 30 -25.50 -16.25 -24.06
CA ALA A 30 -26.04 -14.89 -24.11
C ALA A 30 -25.69 -14.07 -22.85
N ILE A 31 -25.77 -14.68 -21.66
CA ILE A 31 -25.37 -14.03 -20.40
C ILE A 31 -23.89 -13.62 -20.46
N ASN A 32 -23.02 -14.55 -20.85
CA ASN A 32 -21.58 -14.31 -20.90
C ASN A 32 -21.17 -13.33 -22.01
N ALA A 33 -21.90 -13.31 -23.13
CA ALA A 33 -21.58 -12.45 -24.27
C ALA A 33 -22.07 -11.01 -24.10
N TYR A 34 -23.19 -10.79 -23.40
CA TYR A 34 -23.83 -9.48 -23.36
C TYR A 34 -23.99 -8.90 -21.96
N TYR A 35 -24.48 -9.69 -21.01
CA TYR A 35 -24.86 -9.17 -19.69
C TYR A 35 -23.65 -8.96 -18.77
N ILE A 36 -22.72 -9.91 -18.76
CA ILE A 36 -21.52 -9.81 -17.92
C ILE A 36 -20.62 -8.63 -18.35
N PRO A 37 -20.28 -8.47 -19.64
CA PRO A 37 -19.45 -7.34 -20.07
C PRO A 37 -20.10 -5.98 -19.79
N SER A 38 -21.43 -5.86 -19.98
CA SER A 38 -22.12 -4.59 -19.72
C SER A 38 -22.10 -4.24 -18.23
N LEU A 39 -22.36 -5.21 -17.36
CA LEU A 39 -22.35 -5.01 -15.92
C LEU A 39 -20.93 -4.68 -15.40
N ALA A 40 -19.92 -5.35 -15.93
CA ALA A 40 -18.52 -5.08 -15.60
C ALA A 40 -18.10 -3.68 -16.06
N ALA A 41 -18.48 -3.28 -17.28
CA ALA A 41 -18.22 -1.93 -17.78
C ALA A 41 -18.89 -0.84 -16.91
N GLU A 42 -20.13 -1.03 -16.48
CA GLU A 42 -20.81 -0.10 -15.57
C GLU A 42 -20.07 0.04 -14.23
N HIS A 43 -19.55 -1.06 -13.71
CA HIS A 43 -18.79 -1.07 -12.47
C HIS A 43 -17.43 -0.35 -12.61
N GLU A 44 -16.72 -0.60 -13.71
CA GLU A 44 -15.46 0.08 -14.04
C GLU A 44 -15.67 1.59 -14.28
N ILE A 45 -16.79 2.00 -14.89
CA ILE A 45 -17.17 3.42 -15.03
C ILE A 45 -17.32 4.05 -13.64
N LYS A 46 -18.07 3.39 -12.75
CA LYS A 46 -18.31 3.90 -11.40
C LYS A 46 -17.00 4.03 -10.61
N HIS A 47 -16.15 3.01 -10.66
CA HIS A 47 -14.81 3.06 -10.05
C HIS A 47 -14.00 4.25 -10.54
N MET A 48 -13.96 4.48 -11.85
CA MET A 48 -13.24 5.62 -12.42
C MET A 48 -13.83 6.98 -12.00
N GLN A 49 -15.13 7.07 -11.79
CA GLN A 49 -15.76 8.29 -11.25
C GLN A 49 -15.34 8.54 -9.78
N GLU A 50 -15.25 7.50 -8.97
CA GLU A 50 -14.78 7.59 -7.58
C GLU A 50 -13.31 8.02 -7.52
N VAL A 51 -12.44 7.43 -8.34
CA VAL A 51 -11.03 7.84 -8.48
C VAL A 51 -10.92 9.30 -8.92
N HIS A 52 -11.68 9.70 -9.95
CA HIS A 52 -11.67 11.08 -10.43
C HIS A 52 -12.12 12.07 -9.35
N SER A 53 -13.19 11.76 -8.62
CA SER A 53 -13.65 12.57 -7.49
C SER A 53 -12.55 12.76 -6.44
N SER A 54 -11.83 11.68 -6.13
CA SER A 54 -10.73 11.69 -5.17
C SER A 54 -9.59 12.60 -5.62
N PHE A 55 -9.22 12.59 -6.91
CA PHE A 55 -8.20 13.49 -7.45
C PHE A 55 -8.66 14.96 -7.43
N THR A 56 -9.93 15.24 -7.72
CA THR A 56 -10.46 16.61 -7.62
C THR A 56 -10.51 17.12 -6.19
N GLU A 57 -10.83 16.24 -5.24
CA GLU A 57 -10.81 16.54 -3.81
C GLU A 57 -9.38 16.82 -3.33
N LEU A 58 -8.40 16.04 -3.80
CA LEU A 58 -6.97 16.27 -3.56
C LEU A 58 -6.53 17.64 -4.06
N ALA A 59 -6.87 18.01 -5.29
CA ALA A 59 -6.51 19.32 -5.84
C ALA A 59 -7.15 20.47 -5.06
N ALA A 60 -8.44 20.37 -4.72
CA ALA A 60 -9.15 21.37 -3.94
C ALA A 60 -8.54 21.54 -2.54
N LYS A 61 -8.19 20.43 -1.89
CA LYS A 61 -7.57 20.45 -0.55
C LYS A 61 -6.14 20.98 -0.57
N THR A 62 -5.37 20.69 -1.62
CA THR A 62 -3.99 21.18 -1.72
C THR A 62 -3.93 22.69 -1.99
N GLY A 63 -4.95 23.26 -2.64
CA GLY A 63 -5.10 24.71 -2.80
C GLY A 63 -5.69 25.43 -1.58
N SER A 64 -6.01 24.70 -0.49
CA SER A 64 -6.58 25.26 0.73
C SER A 64 -5.56 25.24 1.88
N ASP A 65 -5.63 26.19 2.81
CA ASP A 65 -4.72 26.29 3.97
C ASP A 65 -4.88 25.16 5.02
N CYS A 66 -5.49 24.02 4.66
CA CYS A 66 -5.75 22.91 5.56
C CYS A 66 -4.53 21.97 5.65
N SER A 67 -3.70 22.12 6.69
CA SER A 67 -2.44 21.35 6.87
C SER A 67 -2.58 19.84 7.08
N ASN A 68 -3.79 19.27 7.23
CA ASN A 68 -4.01 17.85 7.56
C ASN A 68 -5.12 17.19 6.72
N ALA A 69 -5.27 17.60 5.47
CA ALA A 69 -6.37 17.11 4.64
C ALA A 69 -6.12 15.67 4.15
N LYS A 70 -6.90 14.70 4.63
CA LYS A 70 -6.87 13.30 4.13
C LYS A 70 -7.73 13.16 2.88
N VAL A 71 -7.27 12.37 1.90
CA VAL A 71 -8.02 12.00 0.69
C VAL A 71 -7.90 10.50 0.48
N TYR A 72 -9.02 9.84 0.24
CA TYR A 72 -9.09 8.41 -0.02
C TYR A 72 -9.16 8.20 -1.52
N ILE A 73 -8.29 7.36 -2.08
CA ILE A 73 -8.28 7.03 -3.51
C ILE A 73 -8.49 5.52 -3.64
N PRO A 74 -9.63 5.05 -4.17
CA PRO A 74 -9.84 3.62 -4.37
C PRO A 74 -8.94 3.12 -5.49
N LEU A 75 -8.12 2.09 -5.21
CA LEU A 75 -7.21 1.50 -6.21
C LEU A 75 -7.81 0.29 -6.94
N GLY A 76 -9.01 -0.14 -6.54
CA GLY A 76 -9.80 -1.16 -7.20
C GLY A 76 -11.22 -1.19 -6.65
N ASP A 77 -12.08 -1.92 -7.34
CA ASP A 77 -13.52 -1.92 -7.07
C ASP A 77 -14.03 -3.19 -6.35
N GLY A 78 -13.15 -4.18 -6.13
CA GLY A 78 -13.48 -5.46 -5.50
C GLY A 78 -14.17 -6.49 -6.42
N GLY A 79 -14.48 -6.13 -7.67
CA GLY A 79 -15.08 -6.98 -8.69
C GLY A 79 -16.57 -7.27 -8.48
N LEU A 80 -17.14 -8.01 -9.43
CA LEU A 80 -18.56 -8.39 -9.40
C LEU A 80 -18.80 -9.58 -8.44
N PRO A 81 -19.99 -9.67 -7.81
CA PRO A 81 -20.38 -10.84 -7.04
C PRO A 81 -20.23 -12.13 -7.87
N LEU A 82 -19.54 -13.13 -7.32
CA LEU A 82 -19.22 -14.42 -7.96
C LEU A 82 -18.18 -14.36 -9.10
N MET A 83 -17.65 -13.19 -9.46
CA MET A 83 -16.64 -13.00 -10.51
C MET A 83 -15.61 -11.92 -10.14
N SER A 84 -14.87 -12.15 -9.06
CA SER A 84 -13.84 -11.21 -8.58
C SER A 84 -12.68 -10.98 -9.54
N SER A 85 -12.48 -11.87 -10.53
CA SER A 85 -11.43 -11.73 -11.55
C SER A 85 -11.70 -10.61 -12.56
N LEU A 86 -12.93 -10.07 -12.60
CA LEU A 86 -13.34 -8.98 -13.49
C LEU A 86 -13.39 -7.64 -12.74
N SER A 87 -12.48 -7.43 -11.78
CA SER A 87 -12.38 -6.19 -11.03
C SER A 87 -11.61 -5.11 -11.79
N SER A 88 -12.03 -3.86 -11.65
CA SER A 88 -11.17 -2.72 -11.97
C SER A 88 -9.99 -2.67 -10.99
N SER A 89 -8.82 -2.34 -11.51
CA SER A 89 -7.64 -2.06 -10.69
C SER A 89 -6.89 -0.85 -11.25
N GLY A 90 -5.99 -0.29 -10.48
CA GLY A 90 -5.10 0.76 -10.95
C GLY A 90 -3.79 0.80 -10.20
N THR A 91 -2.79 1.34 -10.89
CA THR A 91 -1.46 1.56 -10.35
C THR A 91 -1.31 3.02 -9.97
N LEU A 92 -0.86 3.25 -8.74
CA LEU A 92 -0.48 4.57 -8.27
C LEU A 92 1.03 4.75 -8.40
N THR A 93 1.44 5.76 -9.14
CA THR A 93 2.84 6.12 -9.36
C THR A 93 3.11 7.50 -8.76
N LEU A 94 4.21 7.60 -8.04
CA LEU A 94 4.68 8.82 -7.40
C LEU A 94 6.08 9.11 -7.93
N GLU A 95 6.32 10.31 -8.48
CA GLU A 95 7.66 10.73 -8.88
C GLU A 95 8.16 11.86 -7.97
N PRO A 96 9.32 11.68 -7.31
CA PRO A 96 9.81 12.66 -6.36
C PRO A 96 10.32 13.94 -7.06
N GLY A 97 9.95 15.09 -6.51
CA GLY A 97 10.27 16.43 -6.99
C GLY A 97 10.13 17.47 -5.88
N TYR A 98 10.19 18.77 -6.21
CA TYR A 98 10.25 19.87 -5.24
C TYR A 98 8.88 20.18 -4.57
N GLY A 99 8.49 19.39 -3.57
CA GLY A 99 7.28 19.61 -2.74
C GLY A 99 7.20 18.52 -1.67
N TRP A 100 6.33 18.58 -0.67
CA TRP A 100 6.19 17.47 0.33
C TRP A 100 4.73 17.05 0.47
N VAL A 101 4.45 15.78 0.26
CA VAL A 101 3.13 15.14 0.47
C VAL A 101 3.34 13.93 1.37
N ASN A 102 2.51 13.82 2.40
CA ASN A 102 2.50 12.66 3.28
C ASN A 102 1.37 11.72 2.83
N VAL A 103 1.74 10.53 2.34
CA VAL A 103 0.77 9.51 1.90
C VAL A 103 0.62 8.49 3.03
N SER A 104 -0.57 8.45 3.65
CA SER A 104 -0.91 7.42 4.62
C SER A 104 -1.59 6.23 3.91
N LEU A 105 -1.01 5.06 4.03
CA LEU A 105 -1.61 3.79 3.63
C LEU A 105 -2.25 3.15 4.89
N ILE A 106 -3.41 2.52 4.76
CA ILE A 106 -4.16 1.95 5.90
C ILE A 106 -4.33 0.43 5.70
N ASN A 107 -4.24 -0.33 6.79
CA ASN A 107 -4.44 -1.79 6.84
C ASN A 107 -3.44 -2.57 5.96
N ILE A 108 -2.14 -2.37 6.23
CA ILE A 108 -1.06 -2.95 5.44
C ILE A 108 -0.34 -4.01 6.27
N SER A 109 -0.07 -5.15 5.64
CA SER A 109 0.80 -6.19 6.18
C SER A 109 2.09 -6.28 5.38
N GLY A 110 3.20 -6.59 6.05
CA GLY A 110 4.48 -6.91 5.42
C GLY A 110 5.22 -5.71 4.84
N VAL A 111 5.18 -4.56 5.51
CA VAL A 111 5.96 -3.37 5.12
C VAL A 111 7.45 -3.65 5.36
N GLU A 112 8.27 -3.43 4.34
CA GLU A 112 9.73 -3.57 4.41
C GLU A 112 10.40 -2.20 4.24
N ARG A 113 11.30 -1.84 5.16
CA ARG A 113 12.03 -0.56 5.11
C ARG A 113 13.50 -0.73 5.45
N GLU A 114 14.33 0.00 4.71
CA GLU A 114 15.72 0.27 5.06
C GLU A 114 15.80 1.69 5.63
N LEU A 115 16.18 1.79 6.90
CA LEU A 115 16.19 3.02 7.68
C LEU A 115 17.63 3.44 7.91
N ALA A 116 17.90 4.74 7.80
CA ALA A 116 19.18 5.34 8.13
C ALA A 116 18.97 6.56 9.03
N GLY A 117 19.77 6.68 10.09
CA GLY A 117 19.67 7.80 11.04
C GLY A 117 18.56 7.59 12.07
N TYR A 118 17.87 8.68 12.44
CA TYR A 118 16.77 8.65 13.41
C TYR A 118 15.42 8.53 12.70
N THR A 119 14.60 7.56 13.08
CA THR A 119 13.25 7.38 12.52
C THR A 119 12.31 6.86 13.59
N THR A 120 11.09 7.42 13.63
CA THR A 120 10.00 6.91 14.46
C THR A 120 8.98 6.24 13.55
N LEU A 121 8.65 4.98 13.85
CA LEU A 121 7.58 4.23 13.23
C LEU A 121 6.39 4.20 14.19
N HIS A 122 5.19 4.36 13.66
CA HIS A 122 3.95 4.37 14.42
C HIS A 122 3.06 3.20 14.04
N ASP A 123 2.04 2.94 14.86
CA ASP A 123 0.94 2.05 14.54
C ASP A 123 1.33 0.60 14.19
N ILE A 124 2.46 0.13 14.70
CA ILE A 124 3.00 -1.22 14.47
C ILE A 124 2.18 -2.25 15.25
N THR A 125 1.82 -3.35 14.57
CA THR A 125 1.12 -4.49 15.16
C THR A 125 2.02 -5.71 15.35
N SER A 126 3.01 -5.89 14.48
CA SER A 126 3.98 -6.98 14.58
C SER A 126 5.30 -6.59 13.92
N VAL A 127 6.43 -7.13 14.38
CA VAL A 127 7.72 -7.02 13.69
C VAL A 127 8.20 -8.44 13.37
N SER A 128 8.37 -8.73 12.08
CA SER A 128 8.81 -10.03 11.58
C SER A 128 10.33 -10.12 11.48
N ASP A 129 10.98 -9.07 10.96
CA ASP A 129 12.44 -9.00 10.82
C ASP A 129 12.95 -7.65 11.33
N LEU A 130 14.06 -7.65 12.06
CA LEU A 130 14.77 -6.43 12.45
C LEU A 130 16.27 -6.71 12.49
N ILE A 131 16.98 -6.22 11.47
CA ILE A 131 18.39 -6.50 11.23
C ILE A 131 19.15 -5.19 11.17
N MET A 132 20.15 -5.03 12.03
CA MET A 132 21.14 -3.98 11.88
C MET A 132 22.18 -4.39 10.86
N LYS A 133 22.51 -3.51 9.92
CA LYS A 133 23.60 -3.71 8.96
C LYS A 133 24.49 -2.48 8.89
N LEU A 134 25.79 -2.68 9.05
CA LEU A 134 26.82 -1.66 8.93
C LEU A 134 27.84 -2.10 7.90
N GLU A 135 28.15 -1.23 6.95
CA GLU A 135 29.23 -1.45 5.98
C GLU A 135 30.61 -1.24 6.60
N TYR A 136 30.68 -0.41 7.64
CA TYR A 136 31.90 -0.09 8.38
C TYR A 136 31.60 0.01 9.88
N MET A 137 32.35 -0.71 10.71
CA MET A 137 32.30 -0.52 12.16
C MET A 137 32.89 0.84 12.55
N GLN A 138 32.02 1.84 12.74
CA GLN A 138 32.38 3.12 13.34
C GLN A 138 31.86 3.19 14.78
N PRO A 139 32.56 3.88 15.70
CA PRO A 139 32.11 4.01 17.07
C PRO A 139 30.85 4.87 17.13
N ASP A 140 29.74 4.26 17.49
CA ASP A 140 28.45 4.93 17.61
C ASP A 140 27.51 4.14 18.54
N ASN A 141 26.42 4.78 18.94
CA ASN A 141 25.35 4.18 19.73
C ASN A 141 24.07 4.11 18.90
N TYR A 142 23.59 2.89 18.72
CA TYR A 142 22.34 2.62 18.02
C TYR A 142 21.30 2.13 19.02
N THR A 143 20.05 2.48 18.79
CA THR A 143 18.96 2.08 19.69
C THR A 143 17.69 1.73 18.92
N VAL A 144 16.96 0.75 19.44
CA VAL A 144 15.56 0.50 19.09
C VAL A 144 14.76 0.59 20.39
N LYS A 145 13.85 1.55 20.47
CA LYS A 145 13.09 1.86 21.68
C LYS A 145 11.60 1.76 21.43
N LEU A 146 10.90 1.05 22.33
CA LEU A 146 9.45 1.18 22.50
C LEU A 146 9.13 2.43 23.33
N ASN A 147 9.91 2.65 24.39
CA ASN A 147 9.88 3.81 25.26
C ASN A 147 11.17 3.88 26.10
N ASP A 148 11.29 4.87 26.97
CA ASP A 148 12.48 5.09 27.81
C ASP A 148 12.83 3.91 28.76
N THR A 149 11.88 3.02 29.02
CA THR A 149 12.06 1.87 29.93
C THR A 149 12.13 0.52 29.22
N ASN A 150 11.87 0.50 27.90
CA ASN A 150 11.79 -0.69 27.08
C ASN A 150 12.55 -0.46 25.78
N TYR A 151 13.81 -0.91 25.73
CA TYR A 151 14.68 -0.69 24.59
C TYR A 151 15.82 -1.69 24.51
N ILE A 152 16.40 -1.79 23.32
CA ILE A 152 17.72 -2.39 23.10
C ILE A 152 18.68 -1.32 22.60
N SER A 153 19.89 -1.33 23.15
CA SER A 153 20.98 -0.45 22.79
C SER A 153 22.18 -1.27 22.33
N ILE A 154 22.80 -0.84 21.23
CA ILE A 154 23.93 -1.49 20.59
C ILE A 154 25.02 -0.43 20.45
N CYS A 155 26.12 -0.60 21.16
CA CYS A 155 27.22 0.34 21.22
C CYS A 155 28.47 -0.28 20.58
N ILE A 156 28.98 0.37 19.54
CA ILE A 156 30.28 0.02 18.95
C ILE A 156 31.35 0.88 19.62
N LYS A 157 32.30 0.23 20.27
CA LYS A 157 33.43 0.89 20.92
C LYS A 157 34.51 1.24 19.90
N SER A 158 35.30 2.27 20.22
CA SER A 158 36.52 2.61 19.47
C SER A 158 37.56 1.48 19.41
N THR A 159 37.47 0.52 20.33
CA THR A 159 38.29 -0.69 20.37
C THR A 159 37.78 -1.81 19.46
N GLY A 160 36.69 -1.61 18.71
CA GLY A 160 36.06 -2.61 17.84
C GLY A 160 35.16 -3.62 18.55
N GLY A 161 34.91 -3.44 19.84
CA GLY A 161 33.98 -4.28 20.60
C GLY A 161 32.53 -3.84 20.43
N VAL A 162 31.61 -4.80 20.40
CA VAL A 162 30.16 -4.54 20.36
C VAL A 162 29.56 -4.85 21.72
N VAL A 163 28.89 -3.87 22.31
CA VAL A 163 28.15 -4.03 23.57
C VAL A 163 26.67 -3.94 23.29
N VAL A 164 25.93 -4.96 23.67
CA VAL A 164 24.48 -5.04 23.52
C VAL A 164 23.85 -5.05 24.90
N ASN A 165 22.87 -4.18 25.11
CA ASN A 165 22.13 -4.06 26.35
C ASN A 165 20.64 -3.92 26.08
N THR A 166 19.86 -4.84 26.63
CA THR A 166 18.40 -4.86 26.55
C THR A 166 17.80 -4.52 27.91
N VAL A 167 16.88 -3.57 27.92
CA VAL A 167 16.17 -3.10 29.11
C VAL A 167 14.69 -3.36 28.91
N LYS A 168 14.08 -4.03 29.89
CA LYS A 168 12.64 -4.31 29.95
C LYS A 168 12.09 -3.76 31.26
N ASN A 169 11.07 -2.90 31.19
CA ASN A 169 10.44 -2.22 32.33
C ASN A 169 11.46 -1.57 33.28
N GLY A 170 12.52 -0.97 32.69
CA GLY A 170 13.60 -0.29 33.42
C GLY A 170 14.69 -1.22 33.97
N ASN A 171 14.55 -2.54 33.85
CA ASN A 171 15.54 -3.51 34.30
C ASN A 171 16.34 -4.07 33.12
N THR A 172 17.66 -4.13 33.25
CA THR A 172 18.52 -4.82 32.26
C THR A 172 18.25 -6.32 32.28
N THR A 173 17.69 -6.87 31.20
CA THR A 173 17.41 -8.30 31.03
C THR A 173 18.52 -9.01 30.26
N PHE A 174 19.33 -8.27 29.52
CA PHE A 174 20.50 -8.78 28.81
C PHE A 174 21.59 -7.71 28.77
N PHE A 175 22.81 -8.10 29.10
CA PHE A 175 23.99 -7.28 28.90
C PHE A 175 25.16 -8.16 28.51
N ASN A 176 25.71 -7.96 27.31
CA ASN A 176 26.90 -8.66 26.89
C ASN A 176 27.83 -7.76 26.09
N SER A 177 29.13 -7.92 26.35
CA SER A 177 30.19 -7.37 25.50
C SER A 177 30.67 -8.51 24.61
N VAL A 178 30.15 -8.57 23.39
CA VAL A 178 30.57 -9.59 22.43
C VAL A 178 31.98 -9.23 21.96
N VAL A 179 32.99 -9.95 22.47
CA VAL A 179 34.33 -10.08 21.85
C VAL A 179 34.36 -11.40 21.11
N ASP A 180 33.40 -11.63 20.20
CA ASP A 180 33.44 -12.75 19.26
C ASP A 180 32.44 -12.53 18.12
N THR A 181 32.68 -11.49 17.32
CA THR A 181 32.10 -11.45 15.97
C THR A 181 33.14 -12.02 15.04
N THR A 182 32.81 -13.11 14.36
CA THR A 182 33.47 -13.53 13.12
C THR A 182 33.50 -12.35 12.15
N VAL A 183 34.59 -11.58 12.19
CA VAL A 183 34.85 -10.43 11.31
C VAL A 183 35.18 -10.99 9.92
N LEU A 184 34.15 -11.36 9.17
CA LEU A 184 34.26 -11.68 7.75
C LEU A 184 34.10 -10.37 6.96
N GLY A 185 35.17 -9.58 6.95
CA GLY A 185 35.19 -8.26 6.32
C GLY A 185 34.67 -7.15 7.24
N ASN A 186 34.90 -5.90 6.86
CA ASN A 186 34.62 -4.71 7.67
C ASN A 186 33.13 -4.45 7.98
N SER A 187 32.23 -5.35 7.57
CA SER A 187 30.79 -5.23 7.75
C SER A 187 30.31 -5.94 9.01
N PHE A 188 29.33 -5.34 9.67
CA PHE A 188 28.66 -5.91 10.84
C PHE A 188 27.18 -6.09 10.52
N SER A 189 26.65 -7.28 10.83
CA SER A 189 25.23 -7.55 10.75
C SER A 189 24.78 -8.21 12.03
N MET A 190 23.66 -7.74 12.58
CA MET A 190 23.09 -8.27 13.81
C MET A 190 21.58 -8.39 13.65
N ASP A 191 21.08 -9.59 13.86
CA ASP A 191 19.65 -9.84 14.04
C ASP A 191 19.25 -9.42 15.45
N VAL A 192 18.47 -8.34 15.55
CA VAL A 192 18.04 -7.74 16.81
C VAL A 192 16.94 -8.58 17.48
N LEU A 193 16.22 -9.40 16.69
CA LEU A 193 15.17 -10.30 17.19
C LEU A 193 15.71 -11.67 17.60
N ASN A 194 17.03 -11.87 17.60
CA ASN A 194 17.62 -13.09 18.14
C ASN A 194 17.20 -13.26 19.61
N SER A 195 16.64 -14.42 19.95
CA SER A 195 16.13 -14.71 21.29
C SER A 195 17.20 -14.57 22.37
N ALA A 196 18.48 -14.73 22.04
CA ALA A 196 19.60 -14.52 22.97
C ALA A 196 19.66 -13.11 23.56
N TYR A 197 19.11 -12.10 22.88
CA TYR A 197 19.14 -10.70 23.33
C TYR A 197 17.94 -10.32 24.19
N HIS A 198 16.96 -11.22 24.38
CA HIS A 198 15.72 -10.99 25.13
C HIS A 198 14.87 -9.78 24.66
N PHE A 199 15.20 -9.15 23.53
CA PHE A 199 14.41 -8.04 22.97
C PHE A 199 13.06 -8.49 22.39
N PRO A 200 12.90 -9.70 21.79
CA PRO A 200 11.59 -10.20 21.39
C PRO A 200 10.57 -10.25 22.54
N GLU A 201 11.01 -10.50 23.77
CA GLU A 201 10.14 -10.49 24.96
C GLU A 201 9.70 -9.08 25.36
N VAL A 202 10.44 -8.05 24.96
CA VAL A 202 10.05 -6.65 25.17
C VAL A 202 8.95 -6.27 24.18
N LEU A 203 9.08 -6.70 22.92
CA LEU A 203 8.06 -6.49 21.88
C LEU A 203 6.79 -7.32 22.17
N GLY A 204 6.93 -8.56 22.63
CA GLY A 204 5.80 -9.45 22.93
C GLY A 204 4.92 -9.01 24.10
N ASP A 205 5.45 -8.19 25.01
CA ASP A 205 4.72 -7.63 26.15
C ASP A 205 4.14 -6.23 25.86
N ALA A 206 4.38 -5.66 24.68
CA ALA A 206 3.90 -4.34 24.31
C ALA A 206 2.41 -4.36 23.93
N ASP A 207 1.67 -3.32 24.34
CA ASP A 207 0.29 -3.13 23.93
C ASP A 207 0.24 -2.76 22.43
N VAL A 208 -0.58 -3.47 21.66
CA VAL A 208 -0.74 -3.27 20.21
C VAL A 208 -1.89 -2.30 19.92
N PRO A 209 -1.72 -1.30 19.02
CA PRO A 209 -0.49 -0.98 18.30
C PRO A 209 0.51 -0.15 19.11
N TYR A 210 1.80 -0.27 18.79
CA TYR A 210 2.89 0.45 19.43
C TYR A 210 3.75 1.25 18.44
N SER A 211 4.58 2.15 18.96
CA SER A 211 5.56 2.92 18.18
C SER A 211 6.98 2.44 18.47
N LEU A 212 7.86 2.52 17.48
CA LEU A 212 9.28 2.23 17.63
C LEU A 212 10.13 3.43 17.20
N GLU A 213 11.04 3.85 18.06
CA GLU A 213 12.09 4.82 17.74
C GLU A 213 13.39 4.08 17.43
N LEU A 214 13.87 4.22 16.20
CA LEU A 214 15.10 3.62 15.72
C LEU A 214 16.15 4.70 15.50
N THR A 215 17.36 4.46 16.00
CA THR A 215 18.55 5.30 15.76
C THR A 215 19.65 4.41 15.20
N GLY A 216 19.90 4.48 13.90
CA GLY A 216 20.92 3.69 13.21
C GLY A 216 20.44 3.08 11.90
N PRO A 217 21.34 2.35 11.22
CA PRO A 217 21.01 1.63 10.00
C PRO A 217 20.34 0.31 10.30
N PHE A 218 19.03 0.22 10.02
CA PHE A 218 18.21 -0.96 10.26
C PHE A 218 17.42 -1.34 9.03
N TYR A 219 17.36 -2.63 8.74
CA TYR A 219 16.35 -3.22 7.88
C TYR A 219 15.24 -3.80 8.78
N ILE A 220 14.00 -3.40 8.54
CA ILE A 220 12.84 -3.85 9.32
C ILE A 220 11.71 -4.33 8.41
N LYS A 221 11.08 -5.44 8.80
CA LYS A 221 9.83 -5.94 8.23
C LYS A 221 8.76 -5.98 9.30
N TYR A 222 7.64 -5.30 9.09
CA TYR A 222 6.61 -5.14 10.11
C TYR A 222 5.20 -5.03 9.52
N ASP A 223 4.20 -5.36 10.34
CA ASP A 223 2.79 -5.10 10.06
C ASP A 223 2.34 -3.84 10.81
N CYS A 224 1.42 -3.08 10.23
CA CYS A 224 0.92 -1.84 10.83
C CYS A 224 -0.53 -1.56 10.46
N THR A 225 -1.23 -0.79 11.30
CA THR A 225 -2.61 -0.37 11.00
C THR A 225 -2.64 0.83 10.05
N GLU A 226 -1.65 1.72 10.14
CA GLU A 226 -1.43 2.84 9.23
C GLU A 226 0.09 2.97 8.98
N ASP A 227 0.50 3.25 7.74
CA ASP A 227 1.88 3.59 7.40
C ASP A 227 1.93 4.94 6.69
N TYR A 228 2.88 5.77 7.09
CA TYR A 228 3.10 7.10 6.52
C TYR A 228 4.33 7.06 5.62
N MET A 229 4.16 7.32 4.32
CA MET A 229 5.24 7.60 3.40
C MET A 229 5.37 9.13 3.24
N ASN A 230 6.38 9.69 3.90
CA ASN A 230 6.81 11.06 3.68
C ASN A 230 7.52 11.14 2.34
N MET A 231 6.91 11.79 1.35
CA MET A 231 7.48 11.88 0.01
C MET A 231 7.65 13.34 -0.40
N SER A 232 8.80 13.64 -1.00
CA SER A 232 9.02 14.94 -1.64
C SER A 232 8.46 14.86 -3.07
N THR A 233 7.36 15.51 -3.46
CA THR A 233 6.68 15.23 -4.75
C THR A 233 6.94 16.24 -5.87
N GLY A 234 7.08 15.72 -7.10
CA GLY A 234 7.02 16.45 -8.36
C GLY A 234 5.67 16.29 -9.06
N TYR A 235 5.17 15.05 -9.23
CA TYR A 235 3.79 14.78 -9.67
C TYR A 235 3.26 13.44 -9.13
N PHE A 236 1.93 13.32 -9.08
CA PHE A 236 1.18 12.17 -8.57
C PHE A 236 0.31 11.57 -9.69
N LYS A 237 0.36 10.27 -9.95
CA LYS A 237 -0.31 9.66 -11.12
C LYS A 237 -1.03 8.37 -10.80
N TYR A 238 -2.29 8.26 -11.24
CA TYR A 238 -3.05 7.02 -11.28
C TYR A 238 -3.21 6.55 -12.72
N ARG A 239 -3.00 5.26 -12.97
CA ARG A 239 -3.29 4.62 -14.25
C ARG A 239 -4.23 3.45 -14.04
N ALA A 240 -5.40 3.49 -14.68
CA ALA A 240 -6.36 2.41 -14.67
C ALA A 240 -5.86 1.17 -15.44
N SER A 241 -6.36 0.01 -15.05
CA SER A 241 -6.21 -1.28 -15.73
C SER A 241 -7.59 -1.96 -15.76
N ASN A 242 -8.46 -1.46 -16.63
CA ASN A 242 -9.83 -1.89 -16.84
C ASN A 242 -9.90 -3.01 -17.89
N ASN A 243 -10.91 -3.89 -17.78
CA ASN A 243 -11.12 -4.98 -18.73
C ASN A 243 -12.20 -4.68 -19.79
N PHE A 244 -13.22 -3.89 -19.44
CA PHE A 244 -14.40 -3.63 -20.28
C PHE A 244 -14.67 -2.13 -20.53
N TRP A 245 -13.88 -1.26 -19.91
CA TRP A 245 -13.92 0.19 -20.04
C TRP A 245 -12.55 0.76 -20.44
N ILE A 246 -12.54 2.01 -20.89
CA ILE A 246 -11.31 2.69 -21.33
C ILE A 246 -10.39 2.95 -20.14
N ASP A 247 -9.11 2.62 -20.29
CA ASP A 247 -8.06 2.99 -19.35
C ASP A 247 -7.87 4.51 -19.35
N GLN A 248 -7.99 5.10 -18.17
CA GLN A 248 -7.75 6.52 -17.96
C GLN A 248 -6.50 6.71 -17.09
N GLU A 249 -5.75 7.76 -17.38
CA GLU A 249 -4.61 8.18 -16.58
C GLU A 249 -4.94 9.55 -15.97
N LEU A 250 -4.88 9.65 -14.64
CA LEU A 250 -5.06 10.89 -13.90
C LEU A 250 -3.72 11.32 -13.33
N VAL A 251 -3.27 12.52 -13.70
CA VAL A 251 -2.03 13.11 -13.21
C VAL A 251 -2.38 14.36 -12.40
N TYR A 252 -1.98 14.39 -11.14
CA TYR A 252 -1.98 15.59 -10.33
C TYR A 252 -0.59 16.20 -10.30
N GLU A 253 -0.49 17.46 -10.70
CA GLU A 253 0.75 18.23 -10.74
C GLU A 253 0.45 19.70 -10.44
N ASN A 254 1.20 20.30 -9.50
CA ASN A 254 1.13 21.74 -9.19
C ASN A 254 -0.30 22.30 -9.00
N GLY A 255 -1.17 21.57 -8.31
CA GLY A 255 -2.55 22.01 -8.05
C GLY A 255 -3.55 21.74 -9.19
N ALA A 256 -3.11 21.17 -10.31
CA ALA A 256 -3.96 20.81 -11.43
C ALA A 256 -4.15 19.29 -11.55
N VAL A 257 -5.31 18.86 -12.03
CA VAL A 257 -5.58 17.47 -12.40
C VAL A 257 -5.69 17.37 -13.93
N ILE A 258 -4.88 16.51 -14.51
CA ILE A 258 -4.82 16.21 -15.94
C ILE A 258 -5.42 14.82 -16.14
N LEU A 259 -6.40 14.73 -17.03
CA LEU A 259 -7.06 13.49 -17.41
C LEU A 259 -6.63 13.12 -18.83
N LYS A 260 -6.04 11.94 -18.98
CA LYS A 260 -5.69 11.38 -20.29
C LYS A 260 -6.58 10.19 -20.60
N GLN A 261 -7.23 10.25 -21.76
CA GLN A 261 -8.13 9.22 -22.26
C GLN A 261 -7.77 8.91 -23.72
N GLY A 262 -7.16 7.75 -23.97
CA GLY A 262 -6.69 7.40 -25.32
C GLY A 262 -5.51 8.28 -25.80
N PRO A 263 -5.46 8.66 -27.10
CA PRO A 263 -4.34 9.44 -27.65
C PRO A 263 -4.33 10.90 -27.20
N ASP A 264 -5.46 11.43 -26.74
CA ASP A 264 -5.64 12.83 -26.39
C ASP A 264 -5.63 13.03 -24.86
N SER A 265 -5.14 14.20 -24.43
CA SER A 265 -5.12 14.60 -23.02
C SER A 265 -5.98 15.84 -22.80
N ILE A 266 -6.77 15.83 -21.74
CA ILE A 266 -7.64 16.94 -21.33
C ILE A 266 -7.14 17.46 -19.99
N ILE A 267 -6.84 18.76 -19.92
CA ILE A 267 -6.42 19.43 -18.68
C ILE A 267 -7.65 20.09 -18.05
N ARG A 268 -7.86 19.88 -16.75
CA ARG A 268 -8.89 20.56 -15.97
C ARG A 268 -8.26 21.23 -14.75
N SER A 269 -8.09 22.54 -14.82
CA SER A 269 -7.69 23.36 -13.67
C SER A 269 -8.91 23.85 -12.90
N LEU A 270 -8.81 23.96 -11.58
CA LEU A 270 -9.79 24.69 -10.78
C LEU A 270 -9.74 26.19 -11.17
N PRO A 271 -10.87 26.92 -11.19
CA PRO A 271 -10.83 28.36 -11.36
C PRO A 271 -10.10 28.98 -10.15
N PHE A 272 -8.95 29.60 -10.39
CA PHE A 272 -8.32 30.47 -9.43
C PHE A 272 -8.99 31.84 -9.54
N MET A 273 -9.79 32.22 -8.56
CA MET A 273 -10.12 33.62 -8.31
C MET A 273 -9.40 34.02 -7.03
N THR A 274 -8.21 34.59 -7.18
CA THR A 274 -7.55 35.32 -6.09
C THR A 274 -8.10 36.73 -6.15
N ASN A 275 -8.93 37.10 -5.17
CA ASN A 275 -9.45 38.45 -5.06
C ASN A 275 -8.42 39.29 -4.30
N ASP A 276 -7.30 39.58 -4.95
CA ASP A 276 -6.39 40.63 -4.52
C ASP A 276 -6.96 41.95 -5.03
N ASP A 277 -7.88 42.53 -4.26
CA ASP A 277 -7.93 43.96 -3.96
C ASP A 277 -9.31 44.37 -3.45
N THR A 278 -9.28 45.07 -2.33
CA THR A 278 -10.33 45.95 -1.82
C THR A 278 -10.78 46.95 -2.89
N GLU A 279 -12.09 47.27 -2.87
CA GLU A 279 -12.86 48.21 -3.72
C GLU A 279 -13.48 47.64 -5.01
N LEU A 280 -14.71 47.16 -4.85
CA LEU A 280 -15.74 47.16 -5.89
C LEU A 280 -16.14 48.61 -6.21
N ASP A 281 -15.56 49.21 -7.23
CA ASP A 281 -16.15 50.35 -7.93
C ASP A 281 -16.88 49.86 -9.19
N LEU A 282 -18.20 49.79 -9.10
CA LEU A 282 -19.09 49.68 -10.25
C LEU A 282 -19.22 51.06 -10.90
N CYS A 283 -18.58 51.26 -12.06
CA CYS A 283 -19.04 52.26 -13.02
C CYS A 283 -19.98 51.58 -14.02
N ILE A 284 -21.24 52.01 -13.99
CA ILE A 284 -22.26 51.78 -15.03
C ILE A 284 -21.86 52.55 -16.28
#